data_AF-A0A1H0BD05-F1
#
_entry.id   AF-A0A1H0BD05-F1
#
_cell.length_a   1.000
_cell.length_b   1.000
_cell.length_c   1.000
_cell.angle_alpha   90.00
_cell.angle_beta   90.00
_cell.angle_gamma   90.00
#
_symmetry.space_group_name_H-M   'P 1'
#
loop_
_entity.id
_entity.type
_entity.pdbx_description
1 polymer ?
#
loop_
_entity_poly.entity_id
_entity_poly.type
_entity_poly.pdbx_seq_one_letter_code
_entity_poly.pdbx_strand_id
1 'polypeptide(L)'
;MRKSDFWYDLPEKLIAQTPIEPRDTSRMLTLDRKTGVIGHRHFYDILDLLNKGDTLILNNSRVLPARLYGKRTDTGGDIEFLLLEQKQQDIWEILVKPGKRARIGSKFVFGDGLLNAEVLDILPADGNRLVRFKWQCGSFFNVLEQIGQMPLPPYIKQKLQDKERYQTVYSKEPGSAAAPTAGLHFTPELLERIKSKGINIGFVTLHVGLGTFRPVKEDNITDHKMHSEHYYLPQETADLINKTKANGKRVIAVGTTSCRTLEAAVATYGCVQACEGYTDIFIYPGFEFKVLDGIITNFHLPESTLIMLVSAFAGYEHTMNAYKIAVEEQYRFFSFGDAMFIV
;
A
#
# COMPACT_ATOMS: atom_id res chain seq x y z
N MET A 1 14.40 -4.14 19.87
CA MET A 1 13.60 -2.89 19.94
C MET A 1 12.17 -3.27 20.23
N ARG A 2 11.44 -2.42 20.95
CA ARG A 2 10.02 -2.64 21.28
C ARG A 2 9.16 -1.84 20.33
N LYS A 3 7.92 -2.30 20.12
CA LYS A 3 6.90 -1.58 19.36
C LYS A 3 6.72 -0.14 19.87
N SER A 4 6.69 0.02 21.19
CA SER A 4 6.53 1.32 21.88
C SER A 4 7.65 2.32 21.60
N ASP A 5 8.82 1.86 21.13
CA ASP A 5 9.92 2.76 20.76
C ASP A 5 9.52 3.61 19.54
N PHE A 6 8.59 3.14 18.70
CA PHE A 6 8.07 3.86 17.54
C PHE A 6 6.78 4.63 17.83
N TRP A 7 6.47 4.85 19.11
CA TRP A 7 5.34 5.67 19.53
C TRP A 7 5.66 7.15 19.42
N TYR A 8 4.68 7.93 18.98
CA TYR A 8 4.69 9.39 19.06
C TYR A 8 3.25 9.89 19.14
N ASP A 9 3.05 11.08 19.70
CA ASP A 9 1.72 11.69 19.82
C ASP A 9 1.23 12.18 18.45
N LEU A 10 0.21 11.51 17.90
CA LEU A 10 -0.43 11.87 16.64
C LEU A 10 -1.87 12.33 16.90
N PRO A 11 -2.14 13.64 16.92
CA PRO A 11 -3.49 14.14 17.05
C PRO A 11 -4.40 13.64 15.92
N GLU A 12 -5.57 13.11 16.24
CA GLU A 12 -6.51 12.55 15.24
C GLU A 12 -6.87 13.55 14.13
N LYS A 13 -6.91 14.86 14.45
CA LYS A 13 -7.18 15.95 13.51
C LYS A 13 -6.17 16.03 12.35
N LEU A 14 -4.95 15.50 12.54
CA LEU A 14 -3.91 15.48 11.51
C LEU A 14 -4.05 14.27 10.57
N ILE A 15 -4.89 13.27 10.88
CA ILE A 15 -5.13 12.13 10.00
C ILE A 15 -6.09 12.55 8.88
N ALA A 16 -5.56 12.68 7.67
CA ALA A 16 -6.32 13.17 6.53
C ALA A 16 -7.48 12.24 6.16
N GLN A 17 -8.69 12.80 6.11
CA GLN A 17 -9.91 12.08 5.73
C GLN A 17 -10.20 12.16 4.23
N THR A 18 -9.69 13.18 3.54
CA THR A 18 -9.85 13.41 2.11
C THR A 18 -8.53 13.85 1.50
N PRO A 19 -8.19 13.43 0.27
CA PRO A 19 -6.99 13.89 -0.41
C PRO A 19 -7.11 15.36 -0.83
N ILE A 20 -5.98 16.08 -0.84
CA ILE A 20 -5.91 17.47 -1.32
C ILE A 20 -6.13 17.54 -2.84
N GLU A 21 -6.53 18.71 -3.36
CA GLU A 21 -6.55 18.97 -4.81
C GLU A 21 -5.95 20.33 -5.17
N PRO A 22 -5.09 20.39 -6.21
CA PRO A 22 -4.52 19.26 -6.98
C PRO A 22 -3.63 18.32 -6.15
N ARG A 23 -3.56 17.03 -6.49
CA ARG A 23 -2.81 16.00 -5.73
C ARG A 23 -1.36 16.35 -5.39
N ASP A 24 -0.66 17.03 -6.30
CA ASP A 24 0.74 17.43 -6.16
C ASP A 24 0.95 18.71 -5.33
N THR A 25 -0.12 19.31 -4.82
CA THR A 25 -0.06 20.43 -3.86
C THR A 25 -0.01 20.00 -2.40
N SER A 26 0.04 18.69 -2.13
CA SER A 26 0.35 18.20 -0.78
C SER A 26 1.71 18.72 -0.33
N ARG A 27 1.88 18.89 0.98
CA ARG A 27 3.20 19.25 1.51
C ARG A 27 4.13 18.06 1.37
N MET A 28 5.42 18.34 1.31
CA MET A 28 6.46 17.35 1.31
C MET A 28 7.54 17.74 2.32
N LEU A 29 7.84 16.84 3.25
CA LEU A 29 9.01 16.97 4.12
C LEU A 29 10.19 16.27 3.44
N THR A 30 11.32 16.95 3.28
CA THR A 30 12.56 16.33 2.81
C THR A 30 13.43 15.98 3.99
N LEU A 31 14.00 14.78 4.01
CA LEU A 31 14.94 14.32 5.03
C LEU A 31 16.22 13.81 4.37
N ASP A 32 17.36 14.41 4.71
CA ASP A 32 18.67 13.84 4.41
C ASP A 32 18.97 12.76 5.47
N ARG A 33 19.09 11.51 5.03
CA ARG A 33 19.23 10.35 5.92
C ARG A 33 20.57 10.27 6.64
N LYS A 34 21.59 11.00 6.17
CA LYS A 34 22.94 10.98 6.76
C LYS A 34 23.13 12.08 7.80
N THR A 35 22.55 13.24 7.55
CA THR A 35 22.74 14.44 8.36
C THR A 35 21.54 14.74 9.26
N GLY A 36 20.37 14.17 8.95
CA GLY A 36 19.11 14.49 9.62
C GLY A 36 18.54 15.86 9.25
N VAL A 37 19.09 16.55 8.25
CA VAL A 37 18.60 17.85 7.80
C VAL A 37 17.20 17.71 7.21
N ILE A 38 16.29 18.56 7.70
CA ILE A 38 14.89 18.59 7.29
C ILE A 38 14.63 19.85 6.45
N GLY A 39 13.79 19.68 5.42
CA GLY A 39 13.28 20.79 4.61
C GLY A 39 11.77 20.66 4.39
N HIS A 40 11.13 21.79 4.11
CA HIS A 40 9.69 21.87 3.89
C HIS A 40 9.42 22.38 2.47
N ARG A 41 8.67 21.60 1.71
CA ARG A 41 8.35 21.86 0.29
C ARG A 41 6.91 21.46 -0.01
N HIS A 42 6.48 21.66 -1.25
CA HIS A 42 5.30 21.00 -1.80
C HIS A 42 5.71 19.82 -2.68
N PHE A 43 4.79 18.90 -2.94
CA PHE A 43 5.11 17.69 -3.68
C PHE A 43 5.53 17.98 -5.13
N TYR A 44 4.95 18.99 -5.78
CA TYR A 44 5.39 19.43 -7.12
C TYR A 44 6.87 19.87 -7.18
N ASP A 45 7.49 20.24 -6.05
CA ASP A 45 8.92 20.59 -5.96
C ASP A 45 9.83 19.36 -6.04
N ILE A 46 9.28 18.13 -6.01
CA ILE A 46 10.07 16.89 -6.17
C ILE A 46 10.90 16.91 -7.44
N LEU A 47 10.42 17.59 -8.49
CA LEU A 47 11.14 17.73 -9.74
C LEU A 47 12.53 18.31 -9.52
N ASP A 48 12.69 19.30 -8.63
CA ASP A 48 13.97 19.97 -8.35
C ASP A 48 14.94 19.09 -7.57
N LEU A 49 14.43 18.11 -6.84
CA LEU A 49 15.21 17.18 -6.02
C LEU A 49 15.67 15.96 -6.80
N LEU A 50 15.13 15.74 -8.00
CA LEU A 50 15.49 14.66 -8.90
C LEU A 50 16.50 15.11 -9.95
N ASN A 51 17.47 14.24 -10.25
CA ASN A 51 18.53 14.48 -11.20
C ASN A 51 18.35 13.63 -12.46
N LYS A 52 18.84 14.13 -13.59
CA LYS A 52 18.83 13.37 -14.84
C LYS A 52 19.53 12.02 -14.68
N GLY A 53 18.85 10.96 -15.11
CA GLY A 53 19.29 9.57 -15.00
C GLY A 53 18.85 8.86 -13.71
N ASP A 54 18.27 9.57 -12.74
CA ASP A 54 17.61 8.91 -11.61
C ASP A 54 16.45 8.04 -12.08
N THR A 55 16.08 7.04 -11.28
CA THR A 55 14.98 6.12 -11.58
C THR A 55 13.98 6.09 -10.44
N LEU A 56 12.73 6.38 -10.74
CA LEU A 56 11.61 6.19 -9.83
C LEU A 56 10.99 4.80 -10.06
N ILE A 57 10.78 4.05 -8.98
CA ILE A 57 10.11 2.74 -9.03
C ILE A 57 8.76 2.83 -8.33
N LEU A 58 7.69 2.72 -9.12
CA LEU A 58 6.31 2.95 -8.69
C LEU A 58 5.54 1.63 -8.61
N ASN A 59 4.69 1.48 -7.60
CA ASN A 59 3.78 0.33 -7.52
C ASN A 59 2.52 0.61 -8.37
N ASN A 60 2.34 -0.13 -9.46
CA ASN A 60 1.20 0.04 -10.36
C ASN A 60 -0.05 -0.76 -9.94
N SER A 61 -0.05 -1.35 -8.74
CA SER A 61 -1.23 -2.10 -8.29
C SER A 61 -2.46 -1.20 -8.15
N ARG A 62 -3.60 -1.73 -8.58
CA ARG A 62 -4.91 -1.09 -8.58
C ARG A 62 -5.82 -1.75 -7.54
N VAL A 63 -6.53 -0.91 -6.78
CA VAL A 63 -7.44 -1.38 -5.74
C VAL A 63 -8.70 -1.98 -6.35
N LEU A 64 -9.07 -3.17 -5.90
CA LEU A 64 -10.33 -3.81 -6.27
C LEU A 64 -11.50 -3.22 -5.47
N PRO A 65 -12.70 -3.08 -6.05
CA PRO A 65 -13.92 -2.79 -5.32
C PRO A 65 -14.39 -4.03 -4.52
N ALA A 66 -13.53 -4.48 -3.60
CA ALA A 66 -13.58 -5.74 -2.89
C ALA A 66 -14.52 -5.75 -1.68
N ARG A 67 -15.32 -4.69 -1.45
CA ARG A 67 -16.34 -4.69 -0.40
C ARG A 67 -17.72 -4.91 -1.00
N LEU A 68 -18.38 -5.99 -0.59
CA LEU A 68 -19.68 -6.41 -1.09
C LEU A 68 -20.72 -6.35 0.03
N TYR A 69 -21.89 -5.78 -0.28
CA TYR A 69 -23.06 -5.82 0.60
C TYR A 69 -24.12 -6.71 -0.02
N GLY A 70 -24.60 -7.67 0.75
CA GLY A 70 -25.54 -8.66 0.27
C GLY A 70 -26.47 -9.14 1.37
N LYS A 71 -27.22 -10.19 1.04
CA LYS A 71 -28.20 -10.77 1.94
C LYS A 71 -28.06 -12.28 1.98
N ARG A 72 -28.34 -12.88 3.13
CA ARG A 72 -28.44 -14.34 3.27
C ARG A 72 -29.67 -14.84 2.54
N THR A 73 -29.53 -15.89 1.73
CA THR A 73 -30.59 -16.33 0.79
C THR A 73 -31.87 -16.82 1.48
N ASP A 74 -31.75 -17.42 2.66
CA ASP A 74 -32.88 -18.05 3.38
C ASP A 74 -33.65 -17.10 4.33
N THR A 75 -32.96 -16.11 4.90
CA THR A 75 -33.44 -15.25 5.98
C THR A 75 -33.50 -13.78 5.59
N GLY A 76 -32.87 -13.41 4.46
CA GLY A 76 -32.78 -12.02 3.99
C GLY A 76 -31.88 -11.12 4.85
N GLY A 77 -31.21 -11.67 5.86
CA GLY A 77 -30.38 -10.88 6.79
C GLY A 77 -29.15 -10.29 6.10
N ASP A 78 -28.86 -9.02 6.40
CA ASP A 78 -27.73 -8.29 5.82
C ASP A 78 -26.38 -8.92 6.17
N ILE A 79 -25.47 -8.87 5.19
CA ILE A 79 -24.08 -9.30 5.30
C ILE A 79 -23.18 -8.35 4.53
N GLU A 80 -21.98 -8.13 5.07
CA GLU A 80 -20.87 -7.43 4.43
C GLU A 80 -19.73 -8.43 4.26
N PHE A 81 -19.27 -8.58 3.01
CA PHE A 81 -18.08 -9.33 2.65
C PHE A 81 -16.98 -8.36 2.25
N LEU A 82 -15.76 -8.63 2.68
CA LEU A 82 -14.57 -7.91 2.25
C LEU A 82 -13.55 -8.94 1.76
N LEU A 83 -13.30 -8.95 0.45
CA LEU A 83 -12.40 -9.90 -0.18
C LEU A 83 -10.95 -9.62 0.23
N LEU A 84 -10.23 -10.66 0.64
CA LEU A 84 -8.83 -10.58 1.07
C LEU A 84 -7.88 -11.12 0.00
N GLU A 85 -8.05 -12.39 -0.34
CA GLU A 85 -7.11 -13.13 -1.18
C GLU A 85 -7.86 -14.14 -2.06
N GLN A 86 -7.49 -14.19 -3.33
CA GLN A 86 -8.01 -15.18 -4.26
C GLN A 86 -7.20 -16.48 -4.12
N LYS A 87 -7.83 -17.54 -3.61
CA LYS A 87 -7.17 -18.86 -3.45
C LYS A 87 -7.29 -19.71 -4.71
N GLN A 88 -8.41 -19.57 -5.43
CA GLN A 88 -8.68 -20.19 -6.73
C GLN A 88 -9.57 -19.26 -7.56
N GLN A 89 -9.83 -19.63 -8.82
CA GLN A 89 -10.64 -18.80 -9.73
C GLN A 89 -11.97 -18.34 -9.11
N ASP A 90 -12.69 -19.23 -8.43
CA ASP A 90 -13.99 -18.98 -7.80
C ASP A 90 -13.94 -18.99 -6.26
N ILE A 91 -12.79 -19.25 -5.63
CA ILE A 91 -12.65 -19.35 -4.17
C ILE A 91 -11.79 -18.22 -3.63
N TRP A 92 -12.34 -17.52 -2.65
CA TRP A 92 -11.70 -16.40 -1.99
C TRP A 92 -11.71 -16.55 -0.48
N GLU A 93 -10.64 -16.08 0.13
CA GLU A 93 -10.59 -15.77 1.54
C GLU A 93 -11.20 -14.38 1.78
N ILE A 94 -12.13 -14.28 2.73
CA ILE A 94 -12.86 -13.04 3.00
C ILE A 94 -12.98 -12.74 4.51
N LEU A 95 -13.12 -11.47 4.84
CA LEU A 95 -13.68 -11.00 6.10
C LEU A 95 -15.21 -10.87 5.97
N VAL A 96 -15.93 -11.23 7.03
CA VAL A 96 -17.39 -11.19 7.06
C VAL A 96 -17.92 -10.43 8.27
N LYS A 97 -18.88 -9.54 8.04
CA LYS A 97 -19.58 -8.80 9.09
C LYS A 97 -21.10 -8.82 8.85
N PRO A 98 -21.93 -9.28 9.81
CA PRO A 98 -21.57 -9.94 11.07
C PRO A 98 -21.15 -11.42 10.85
N GLY A 99 -19.93 -11.78 11.27
CA GLY A 99 -19.38 -13.13 11.05
C GLY A 99 -20.20 -14.29 11.63
N LYS A 100 -20.95 -14.07 12.74
CA LYS A 100 -21.81 -15.10 13.35
C LYS A 100 -22.88 -15.67 12.39
N ARG A 101 -23.23 -14.93 11.34
CA ARG A 101 -24.24 -15.32 10.34
C ARG A 101 -23.67 -16.17 9.19
N ALA A 102 -22.35 -16.21 9.03
CA ALA A 102 -21.67 -16.95 7.96
C ALA A 102 -21.04 -18.23 8.52
N ARG A 103 -21.89 -19.26 8.67
CA ARG A 103 -21.48 -20.64 8.99
C ARG A 103 -21.21 -21.41 7.71
N ILE A 104 -20.46 -22.51 7.80
CA ILE A 104 -20.25 -23.43 6.68
C ILE A 104 -21.60 -23.82 6.05
N GLY A 105 -21.67 -23.80 4.72
CA GLY A 105 -22.88 -24.05 3.92
C GLY A 105 -23.84 -22.86 3.81
N SER A 106 -23.59 -21.74 4.49
CA SER A 106 -24.44 -20.54 4.37
C SER A 106 -24.32 -19.94 2.96
N LYS A 107 -25.46 -19.55 2.39
CA LYS A 107 -25.55 -18.97 1.05
C LYS A 107 -25.97 -17.50 1.10
N PHE A 108 -25.35 -16.71 0.24
CA PHE A 108 -25.55 -15.27 0.16
C PHE A 108 -25.70 -14.82 -1.29
N VAL A 109 -26.46 -13.74 -1.48
CA VAL A 109 -26.71 -13.11 -2.77
C VAL A 109 -26.32 -11.63 -2.71
N PHE A 110 -25.70 -11.13 -3.77
CA PHE A 110 -25.22 -9.77 -3.93
C PHE A 110 -25.68 -9.21 -5.29
N GLY A 111 -25.97 -7.90 -5.32
CA GLY A 111 -26.38 -7.19 -6.54
C GLY A 111 -27.54 -7.88 -7.27
N ASP A 112 -28.64 -8.14 -6.54
CA ASP A 112 -29.88 -8.71 -7.10
C ASP A 112 -29.71 -10.02 -7.87
N GLY A 113 -28.74 -10.85 -7.47
CA GLY A 113 -28.52 -12.19 -8.06
C GLY A 113 -27.33 -12.28 -9.01
N LEU A 114 -26.68 -11.15 -9.32
CA LEU A 114 -25.49 -11.10 -10.16
C LEU A 114 -24.32 -11.94 -9.60
N LEU A 115 -24.20 -11.98 -8.26
CA LEU A 115 -23.19 -12.75 -7.56
C LEU A 115 -23.81 -13.52 -6.40
N ASN A 116 -23.49 -14.81 -6.34
CA ASN A 116 -23.89 -15.72 -5.27
C ASN A 116 -22.64 -16.27 -4.59
N ALA A 117 -22.76 -16.56 -3.30
CA ALA A 117 -21.62 -16.99 -2.50
C ALA A 117 -22.02 -18.10 -1.53
N GLU A 118 -21.16 -19.09 -1.36
CA GLU A 118 -21.33 -20.20 -0.43
C GLU A 118 -20.10 -20.32 0.47
N VAL A 119 -20.31 -20.36 1.78
CA VAL A 119 -19.22 -20.52 2.76
C VAL A 119 -18.77 -21.98 2.74
N LEU A 120 -17.53 -22.21 2.30
CA LEU A 120 -16.90 -23.52 2.29
C LEU A 120 -16.29 -23.87 3.64
N ASP A 121 -15.61 -22.91 4.28
CA ASP A 121 -14.86 -23.15 5.51
C ASP A 121 -14.67 -21.88 6.35
N ILE A 122 -14.23 -22.05 7.61
CA ILE A 122 -13.85 -20.99 8.54
C ILE A 122 -12.40 -21.22 8.99
N LEU A 123 -11.50 -20.31 8.61
CA LEU A 123 -10.07 -20.42 8.90
C LEU A 123 -9.79 -20.21 10.40
N PRO A 124 -9.10 -21.16 11.08
CA PRO A 124 -8.92 -21.12 12.54
C PRO A 124 -8.12 -19.93 13.07
N ALA A 125 -7.15 -19.42 12.29
CA ALA A 125 -6.20 -18.41 12.76
C ALA A 125 -6.88 -17.05 13.03
N ASP A 126 -7.74 -16.61 12.10
CA ASP A 126 -8.31 -15.26 12.10
C ASP A 126 -9.85 -15.26 12.09
N GLY A 127 -10.49 -16.42 11.93
CA GLY A 127 -11.93 -16.53 11.73
C GLY A 127 -12.42 -16.03 10.37
N ASN A 128 -11.51 -15.88 9.39
CA ASN A 128 -11.83 -15.58 8.00
C ASN A 128 -12.63 -16.71 7.36
N ARG A 129 -13.40 -16.43 6.31
CA ARG A 129 -14.19 -17.45 5.61
C ARG A 129 -13.53 -17.76 4.27
N LEU A 130 -13.50 -19.04 3.91
CA LEU A 130 -13.32 -19.44 2.53
C LEU A 130 -14.69 -19.51 1.88
N VAL A 131 -14.86 -18.80 0.78
CA VAL A 131 -16.13 -18.65 0.09
C VAL A 131 -15.97 -18.98 -1.38
N ARG A 132 -16.87 -19.81 -1.89
CA ARG A 132 -17.02 -20.03 -3.33
C ARG A 132 -18.03 -19.06 -3.90
N PHE A 133 -17.64 -18.35 -4.94
CA PHE A 133 -18.49 -17.44 -5.69
C PHE A 133 -19.04 -18.09 -6.96
N LYS A 134 -20.26 -17.72 -7.33
CA LYS A 134 -20.88 -18.03 -8.62
C LYS A 134 -21.52 -16.76 -9.18
N TRP A 135 -21.23 -16.44 -10.43
CA TRP A 135 -21.73 -15.26 -11.10
C TRP A 135 -22.45 -15.61 -12.40
N GLN A 136 -23.34 -14.73 -12.86
CA GLN A 136 -24.21 -15.03 -14.00
C GLN A 136 -23.52 -14.93 -15.36
N CYS A 137 -22.72 -13.88 -15.60
CA CYS A 137 -22.07 -13.65 -16.88
C CYS A 137 -20.78 -12.82 -16.74
N GLY A 138 -19.91 -12.91 -17.74
CA GLY A 138 -18.64 -12.20 -17.77
C GLY A 138 -17.58 -12.77 -16.80
N SER A 139 -16.59 -11.94 -16.47
CA SER A 139 -15.58 -12.28 -15.48
C SER A 139 -16.07 -11.92 -14.06
N PHE A 140 -15.52 -12.58 -13.04
CA PHE A 140 -15.77 -12.23 -11.65
C PHE A 140 -15.47 -10.75 -11.35
N PHE A 141 -14.38 -10.21 -11.94
CA PHE A 141 -13.98 -8.82 -11.76
C PHE A 141 -14.98 -7.83 -12.37
N ASN A 142 -15.56 -8.14 -13.54
CA ASN A 142 -16.60 -7.29 -14.14
C ASN A 142 -17.83 -7.16 -13.21
N VAL A 143 -18.17 -8.24 -12.51
CA VAL A 143 -19.26 -8.22 -11.52
C VAL A 143 -18.88 -7.39 -10.30
N LEU A 144 -17.65 -7.54 -9.79
CA LEU A 144 -17.15 -6.70 -8.70
C LEU A 144 -17.19 -5.20 -9.04
N GLU A 145 -16.88 -4.81 -10.28
CA GLU A 145 -16.98 -3.41 -10.70
C GLU A 145 -18.41 -2.86 -10.62
N GLN A 146 -19.41 -3.69 -10.90
CA GLN A 146 -20.82 -3.29 -10.88
C GLN A 146 -21.38 -3.18 -9.46
N ILE A 147 -21.07 -4.14 -8.59
CA ILE A 147 -21.75 -4.30 -7.29
C ILE A 147 -20.85 -3.99 -6.08
N GLY A 148 -19.53 -3.93 -6.31
CA GLY A 148 -18.53 -3.73 -5.30
C GLY A 148 -18.35 -2.26 -4.91
N GLN A 149 -17.88 -2.08 -3.68
CA GLN A 149 -17.48 -0.79 -3.14
C GLN A 149 -15.98 -0.77 -2.85
N MET A 150 -15.38 0.41 -3.02
CA MET A 150 -13.97 0.62 -2.70
C MET A 150 -13.76 0.36 -1.20
N PRO A 151 -12.91 -0.62 -0.83
CA PRO A 151 -12.59 -0.85 0.57
C PRO A 151 -11.68 0.27 1.06
N LEU A 152 -12.28 1.30 1.64
CA LEU A 152 -11.50 2.32 2.34
C LEU A 152 -10.99 1.74 3.66
N PRO A 153 -9.74 2.03 4.03
CA PRO A 153 -9.21 1.71 5.34
C PRO A 153 -10.08 2.26 6.48
N PRO A 154 -10.12 1.61 7.65
CA PRO A 154 -11.11 1.89 8.70
C PRO A 154 -11.02 3.29 9.32
N TYR A 155 -9.87 3.97 9.21
CA TYR A 155 -9.66 5.33 9.71
C TYR A 155 -10.18 6.41 8.76
N ILE A 156 -10.47 6.08 7.49
CA ILE A 156 -11.13 6.99 6.54
C ILE A 156 -12.64 6.82 6.72
N LYS A 157 -13.24 7.77 7.44
CA LYS A 157 -14.68 7.76 7.73
C LYS A 157 -15.49 8.47 6.65
N GLN A 158 -14.87 9.41 5.93
CA GLN A 158 -15.54 10.16 4.87
C GLN A 158 -15.62 9.34 3.59
N LYS A 159 -16.80 9.34 2.97
CA LYS A 159 -16.98 8.76 1.63
C LYS A 159 -16.33 9.68 0.60
N LEU A 160 -15.55 9.10 -0.29
CA LEU A 160 -15.02 9.82 -1.45
C LEU A 160 -16.16 10.05 -2.46
N GLN A 161 -16.24 11.27 -2.98
CA GLN A 161 -17.15 11.59 -4.10
C GLN A 161 -16.68 10.90 -5.38
N ASP A 162 -15.37 10.96 -5.64
CA ASP A 162 -14.70 10.27 -6.74
C ASP A 162 -13.85 9.12 -6.21
N LYS A 163 -14.19 7.89 -6.63
CA LYS A 163 -13.49 6.66 -6.22
C LYS A 163 -12.07 6.58 -6.80
N GLU A 164 -11.80 7.19 -7.95
CA GLU A 164 -10.46 7.24 -8.54
C GLU A 164 -9.51 8.12 -7.71
N ARG A 165 -10.03 8.89 -6.75
CA ARG A 165 -9.18 9.57 -5.75
C ARG A 165 -8.36 8.63 -4.88
N TYR A 166 -8.80 7.38 -4.73
CA TYR A 166 -8.05 6.31 -4.06
C TYR A 166 -7.35 5.36 -5.05
N GLN A 167 -6.98 5.86 -6.22
CA GLN A 167 -6.14 5.15 -7.18
C GLN A 167 -5.00 6.07 -7.63
N THR A 168 -3.84 5.47 -7.90
CA THR A 168 -2.76 6.21 -8.57
C THR A 168 -3.12 6.40 -10.04
N VAL A 169 -2.66 7.52 -10.62
CA VAL A 169 -2.93 7.87 -12.03
C VAL A 169 -2.26 6.94 -13.05
N TYR A 170 -1.45 6.00 -12.56
CA TYR A 170 -0.73 4.98 -13.32
C TYR A 170 -1.06 3.56 -12.87
N SER A 171 -2.08 3.38 -12.04
CA SER A 171 -2.54 2.05 -11.61
C SER A 171 -3.03 1.22 -12.80
N LYS A 172 -2.62 -0.05 -12.87
CA LYS A 172 -2.92 -0.97 -13.98
C LYS A 172 -3.33 -2.35 -13.50
N GLU A 173 -2.60 -2.92 -12.53
CA GLU A 173 -2.74 -4.33 -12.15
C GLU A 173 -3.77 -4.52 -11.02
N PRO A 174 -5.00 -5.00 -11.30
CA PRO A 174 -6.02 -5.18 -10.29
C PRO A 174 -5.64 -6.32 -9.34
N GLY A 175 -5.75 -6.08 -8.03
CA GLY A 175 -5.49 -7.12 -7.04
C GLY A 175 -5.29 -6.62 -5.61
N SER A 176 -5.01 -5.34 -5.44
CA SER A 176 -4.84 -4.77 -4.10
C SER A 176 -6.17 -4.53 -3.40
N ALA A 177 -6.17 -4.65 -2.07
CA ALA A 177 -7.24 -4.15 -1.21
C ALA A 177 -6.98 -2.71 -0.73
N ALA A 178 -5.77 -2.18 -0.96
CA ALA A 178 -5.37 -0.84 -0.55
C ALA A 178 -4.50 -0.17 -1.61
N ALA A 179 -4.63 1.15 -1.76
CA ALA A 179 -3.82 1.87 -2.74
C ALA A 179 -2.37 2.02 -2.27
N PRO A 180 -1.37 2.02 -3.18
CA PRO A 180 -0.02 2.47 -2.85
C PRO A 180 -0.02 4.00 -2.67
N THR A 181 -0.30 4.45 -1.46
CA THR A 181 -0.73 5.84 -1.20
C THR A 181 0.32 6.90 -1.47
N ALA A 182 1.61 6.56 -1.39
CA ALA A 182 2.69 7.48 -1.75
C ALA A 182 2.65 7.87 -3.24
N GLY A 183 2.07 7.00 -4.06
CA GLY A 183 1.84 7.26 -5.48
C GLY A 183 0.68 8.22 -5.76
N LEU A 184 -0.21 8.48 -4.79
CA LEU A 184 -1.39 9.32 -4.98
C LEU A 184 -1.07 10.80 -5.12
N HIS A 185 0.16 11.22 -4.79
CA HIS A 185 0.60 12.61 -4.93
C HIS A 185 0.97 12.97 -6.37
N PHE A 186 1.20 11.98 -7.24
CA PHE A 186 1.57 12.22 -8.62
C PHE A 186 0.35 12.58 -9.47
N THR A 187 0.50 13.63 -10.27
CA THR A 187 -0.40 14.01 -11.37
C THR A 187 0.17 13.49 -12.70
N PRO A 188 -0.67 13.28 -13.73
CA PRO A 188 -0.19 12.96 -15.07
C PRO A 188 0.82 14.00 -15.58
N GLU A 189 0.55 15.28 -15.34
CA GLU A 189 1.39 16.40 -15.74
C GLU A 189 2.76 16.36 -15.05
N LEU A 190 2.81 16.06 -13.75
CA LEU A 190 4.07 15.92 -13.01
C LEU A 190 4.89 14.74 -13.53
N LEU A 191 4.26 13.59 -13.81
CA LEU A 191 4.96 12.42 -14.37
C LEU A 191 5.57 12.72 -15.74
N GLU A 192 4.87 13.44 -16.61
CA GLU A 192 5.41 13.85 -17.90
C GLU A 192 6.57 14.84 -17.77
N ARG A 193 6.50 15.79 -16.82
CA ARG A 193 7.62 16.69 -16.50
C ARG A 193 8.84 15.94 -15.98
N ILE A 194 8.63 14.93 -15.12
CA ILE A 194 9.69 14.06 -14.59
C ILE A 194 10.38 13.31 -15.73
N LYS A 195 9.62 12.66 -16.63
CA LYS A 195 10.16 11.99 -17.81
C LYS A 195 10.93 12.97 -18.71
N SER A 196 10.37 14.15 -18.95
CA SER A 196 10.99 15.19 -19.81
C SER A 196 12.32 15.71 -19.24
N LYS A 197 12.47 15.76 -17.91
CA LYS A 197 13.75 16.09 -17.25
C LYS A 197 14.80 14.98 -17.38
N GLY A 198 14.43 13.81 -17.90
CA GLY A 198 15.30 12.66 -18.12
C GLY A 198 15.43 11.75 -16.89
N ILE A 199 14.39 11.71 -16.05
CA ILE A 199 14.24 10.72 -14.99
C ILE A 199 13.54 9.51 -15.59
N ASN A 200 14.03 8.31 -15.28
CA ASN A 200 13.42 7.07 -15.71
C ASN A 200 12.29 6.66 -14.75
N ILE A 201 11.27 5.98 -15.27
CA ILE A 201 10.16 5.46 -14.48
C ILE A 201 10.05 3.96 -14.77
N GLY A 202 10.17 3.16 -13.72
CA GLY A 202 9.91 1.71 -13.74
C GLY A 202 8.71 1.37 -12.86
N PHE A 203 8.11 0.20 -13.11
CA PHE A 203 6.94 -0.25 -12.37
C PHE A 203 7.19 -1.62 -11.76
N VAL A 204 6.73 -1.77 -10.53
CA VAL A 204 6.55 -3.06 -9.87
C VAL A 204 5.08 -3.24 -9.53
N THR A 205 4.67 -4.47 -9.30
CA THR A 205 3.35 -4.77 -8.75
C THR A 205 3.55 -5.37 -7.37
N LEU A 206 2.87 -4.82 -6.36
CA LEU A 206 2.68 -5.50 -5.08
C LEU A 206 1.22 -5.32 -4.66
N HIS A 207 0.52 -6.45 -4.53
CA HIS A 207 -0.87 -6.48 -4.11
C HIS A 207 -0.96 -6.35 -2.60
N VAL A 208 -1.41 -5.19 -2.13
CA VAL A 208 -1.51 -4.91 -0.70
C VAL A 208 -2.75 -5.60 -0.14
N GLY A 209 -2.54 -6.52 0.79
CA GLY A 209 -3.61 -7.15 1.54
C GLY A 209 -4.12 -6.25 2.68
N LEU A 210 -5.31 -6.53 3.21
CA LEU A 210 -5.83 -5.79 4.37
C LEU A 210 -5.06 -6.06 5.67
N GLY A 211 -4.23 -7.12 5.68
CA GLY A 211 -3.29 -7.41 6.75
C GLY A 211 -2.33 -6.25 7.04
N THR A 212 -1.99 -5.45 6.03
CA THR A 212 -1.05 -4.32 6.13
C THR A 212 -1.53 -3.19 7.04
N PHE A 213 -2.84 -3.12 7.33
CA PHE A 213 -3.39 -2.17 8.30
C PHE A 213 -3.60 -2.73 9.69
N ARG A 214 -3.31 -4.02 9.92
CA ARG A 214 -3.45 -4.59 11.25
C ARG A 214 -2.35 -4.03 12.14
N PRO A 215 -2.68 -3.59 13.37
CA PRO A 215 -1.66 -3.11 14.30
C PRO A 215 -0.73 -4.26 14.68
N VAL A 216 0.54 -3.93 14.94
CA VAL A 216 1.50 -4.85 15.55
C VAL A 216 0.98 -5.20 16.95
N LYS A 217 0.70 -6.49 17.19
CA LYS A 217 0.14 -6.96 18.47
C LYS A 217 1.24 -7.28 19.47
N GLU A 218 2.39 -7.68 18.97
CA GLU A 218 3.55 -8.12 19.74
C GLU A 218 4.33 -6.92 20.29
N ASP A 219 4.82 -7.03 21.52
CA ASP A 219 5.63 -5.97 22.14
C ASP A 219 7.05 -5.92 21.56
N ASN A 220 7.64 -7.08 21.30
CA ASN A 220 8.91 -7.19 20.61
C ASN A 220 8.66 -7.28 19.10
N ILE A 221 9.27 -6.37 18.34
CA ILE A 221 9.00 -6.26 16.90
C ILE A 221 9.42 -7.52 16.13
N THR A 222 10.45 -8.24 16.59
CA THR A 222 10.95 -9.45 15.92
C THR A 222 9.97 -10.63 15.98
N ASP A 223 9.00 -10.57 16.87
CA ASP A 223 8.01 -11.64 17.06
C ASP A 223 6.80 -11.42 16.13
N HIS A 224 6.71 -10.24 15.49
CA HIS A 224 5.65 -9.91 14.57
C HIS A 224 5.75 -10.71 13.28
N LYS A 225 4.65 -11.37 12.89
CA LYS A 225 4.55 -12.07 11.62
C LYS A 225 3.89 -11.19 10.58
N MET A 226 4.64 -10.84 9.55
CA MET A 226 4.10 -10.12 8.40
C MET A 226 3.13 -10.99 7.61
N HIS A 227 2.12 -10.35 7.05
CA HIS A 227 1.28 -10.97 6.05
C HIS A 227 2.04 -11.08 4.74
N SER A 228 1.94 -12.24 4.10
CA SER A 228 2.53 -12.48 2.79
C SER A 228 1.74 -11.75 1.71
N GLU A 229 2.43 -11.02 0.85
CA GLU A 229 1.85 -10.24 -0.25
C GLU A 229 2.45 -10.69 -1.58
N HIS A 230 1.60 -10.81 -2.59
CA HIS A 230 2.02 -11.15 -3.95
C HIS A 230 2.74 -9.95 -4.57
N TYR A 231 3.89 -10.20 -5.20
CA TYR A 231 4.63 -9.18 -5.94
C TYR A 231 5.12 -9.69 -7.28
N TYR A 232 5.32 -8.75 -8.20
CA TYR A 232 5.90 -8.97 -9.51
C TYR A 232 6.86 -7.83 -9.86
N LEU A 233 8.06 -8.21 -10.28
CA LEU A 233 9.10 -7.32 -10.80
C LEU A 233 9.37 -7.74 -12.26
N PRO A 234 8.92 -6.95 -13.25
CA PRO A 234 9.12 -7.28 -14.66
C PRO A 234 10.58 -7.07 -15.10
N GLN A 235 10.99 -7.80 -16.13
CA GLN A 235 12.35 -7.76 -16.69
C GLN A 235 12.79 -6.34 -17.08
N GLU A 236 11.92 -5.57 -17.75
CA GLU A 236 12.22 -4.19 -18.15
C GLU A 236 12.59 -3.30 -16.96
N THR A 237 11.95 -3.51 -15.80
CA THR A 237 12.21 -2.71 -14.60
C THR A 237 13.46 -3.19 -13.90
N ALA A 238 13.73 -4.50 -13.86
CA ALA A 238 14.99 -5.03 -13.35
C ALA A 238 16.20 -4.52 -14.17
N ASP A 239 16.12 -4.57 -15.49
CA ASP A 239 17.17 -4.07 -16.40
C ASP A 239 17.40 -2.56 -16.21
N LEU A 240 16.32 -1.80 -16.07
CA LEU A 240 16.38 -0.37 -15.80
C LEU A 240 17.11 -0.07 -14.49
N ILE A 241 16.76 -0.76 -13.41
CA ILE A 241 17.40 -0.60 -12.10
C ILE A 241 18.89 -0.93 -12.18
N ASN A 242 19.25 -2.07 -12.77
CA ASN A 242 20.63 -2.51 -12.92
C ASN A 242 21.45 -1.50 -13.74
N LYS A 243 20.89 -0.99 -14.85
CA LYS A 243 21.52 0.05 -15.67
C LYS A 243 21.70 1.36 -14.89
N THR A 244 20.73 1.75 -14.08
CA THR A 244 20.80 2.96 -13.24
C THR A 244 21.91 2.86 -12.20
N LYS A 245 22.01 1.72 -11.49
CA LYS A 245 23.10 1.48 -10.54
C LYS A 245 24.46 1.43 -11.23
N ALA A 246 24.57 0.76 -12.37
CA ALA A 246 25.82 0.72 -13.16
C ALA A 246 26.31 2.10 -13.61
N ASN A 247 25.38 3.04 -13.86
CA ASN A 247 25.69 4.43 -14.21
C ASN A 247 25.92 5.35 -12.99
N GLY A 248 25.95 4.81 -11.77
CA GLY A 248 26.11 5.59 -10.54
C GLY A 248 24.96 6.55 -10.26
N LYS A 249 23.75 6.26 -10.76
CA LYS A 249 22.54 7.06 -10.57
C LYS A 249 21.67 6.49 -9.46
N ARG A 250 20.72 7.30 -8.96
CA ARG A 250 19.88 6.93 -7.82
C ARG A 250 18.69 6.10 -8.24
N VAL A 251 18.37 5.09 -7.45
CA VAL A 251 17.10 4.34 -7.50
C VAL A 251 16.25 4.76 -6.32
N ILE A 252 15.08 5.32 -6.60
CA ILE A 252 14.17 5.89 -5.60
C ILE A 252 12.85 5.11 -5.64
N ALA A 253 12.49 4.49 -4.52
CA ALA A 253 11.20 3.81 -4.39
C ALA A 253 10.09 4.82 -4.12
N VAL A 254 8.98 4.71 -4.83
CA VAL A 254 7.74 5.44 -4.55
C VAL A 254 6.81 4.51 -3.76
N GLY A 255 6.83 4.68 -2.46
CA GLY A 255 6.06 3.92 -1.49
C GLY A 255 6.85 2.75 -0.88
N THR A 256 6.47 2.41 0.35
CA THR A 256 7.01 1.28 1.10
C THR A 256 6.77 -0.07 0.42
N THR A 257 5.71 -0.19 -0.40
CA THR A 257 5.44 -1.39 -1.20
C THR A 257 6.50 -1.61 -2.26
N SER A 258 6.87 -0.56 -3.02
CA SER A 258 7.96 -0.65 -4.01
C SER A 258 9.28 -0.99 -3.34
N CYS A 259 9.54 -0.39 -2.18
CA CYS A 259 10.72 -0.69 -1.37
C CYS A 259 10.77 -2.17 -0.99
N ARG A 260 9.68 -2.73 -0.44
CA ARG A 260 9.62 -4.14 -0.04
C ARG A 260 9.77 -5.08 -1.22
N THR A 261 9.17 -4.78 -2.38
CA THR A 261 9.34 -5.59 -3.59
C THR A 261 10.81 -5.70 -4.02
N LEU A 262 11.52 -4.58 -4.05
CA LEU A 262 12.92 -4.55 -4.50
C LEU A 262 13.84 -5.25 -3.51
N GLU A 263 13.68 -4.98 -2.21
CA GLU A 263 14.51 -5.62 -1.19
C GLU A 263 14.17 -7.11 -1.02
N ALA A 264 12.92 -7.53 -1.26
CA ALA A 264 12.53 -8.96 -1.32
C ALA A 264 13.16 -9.68 -2.52
N ALA A 265 13.19 -9.03 -3.70
CA ALA A 265 13.85 -9.58 -4.87
C ALA A 265 15.35 -9.82 -4.60
N VAL A 266 16.03 -8.83 -4.01
CA VAL A 266 17.46 -8.98 -3.67
C VAL A 266 17.69 -9.98 -2.54
N ALA A 267 16.81 -10.05 -1.54
CA ALA A 267 16.94 -11.04 -0.46
C ALA A 267 16.85 -12.47 -1.01
N THR A 268 15.97 -12.72 -1.99
CA THR A 268 15.77 -14.03 -2.60
C THR A 268 16.89 -14.40 -3.58
N TYR A 269 17.35 -13.47 -4.40
CA TYR A 269 18.22 -13.77 -5.54
C TYR A 269 19.63 -13.19 -5.46
N GLY A 270 19.92 -12.38 -4.44
CA GLY A 270 21.20 -11.68 -4.28
C GLY A 270 21.39 -10.46 -5.19
N CYS A 271 20.54 -10.28 -6.20
CA CYS A 271 20.55 -9.15 -7.12
C CYS A 271 19.12 -8.80 -7.57
N VAL A 272 18.98 -7.64 -8.24
CA VAL A 272 17.70 -7.24 -8.85
C VAL A 272 17.54 -7.98 -10.18
N GLN A 273 16.59 -8.91 -10.24
CA GLN A 273 16.22 -9.61 -11.47
C GLN A 273 14.69 -9.76 -11.57
N ALA A 274 14.20 -10.05 -12.79
CA ALA A 274 12.78 -10.31 -12.99
C ALA A 274 12.32 -11.47 -12.11
N CYS A 275 11.24 -11.29 -11.39
CA CYS A 275 10.69 -12.32 -10.52
C CYS A 275 9.23 -12.06 -10.18
N GLU A 276 8.55 -13.13 -9.82
CA GLU A 276 7.19 -13.14 -9.30
C GLU A 276 7.16 -14.05 -8.08
N GLY A 277 6.36 -13.69 -7.09
CA GLY A 277 6.24 -14.52 -5.91
C GLY A 277 5.52 -13.83 -4.78
N TYR A 278 5.77 -14.34 -3.58
CA TYR A 278 5.16 -13.88 -2.36
C TYR A 278 6.25 -13.41 -1.41
N THR A 279 6.00 -12.30 -0.70
CA THR A 279 6.93 -11.79 0.30
C THR A 279 6.22 -11.42 1.59
N ASP A 280 6.77 -11.89 2.70
CA ASP A 280 6.47 -11.48 4.07
C ASP A 280 7.64 -10.69 4.67
N ILE A 281 8.47 -10.06 3.82
CA ILE A 281 9.64 -9.32 4.30
C ILE A 281 9.23 -8.24 5.31
N PHE A 282 9.88 -8.29 6.47
CA PHE A 282 9.74 -7.31 7.53
C PHE A 282 11.01 -6.47 7.64
N ILE A 283 10.90 -5.18 7.31
CA ILE A 283 12.02 -4.24 7.31
C ILE A 283 11.92 -3.35 8.56
N TYR A 284 12.95 -3.39 9.40
CA TYR A 284 13.06 -2.64 10.66
C TYR A 284 14.52 -2.23 10.91
N PRO A 285 14.82 -1.34 11.88
CA PRO A 285 16.18 -0.83 12.09
C PRO A 285 17.22 -1.94 12.26
N GLY A 286 18.34 -1.79 11.54
CA GLY A 286 19.35 -2.84 11.36
C GLY A 286 19.30 -3.51 9.98
N PHE A 287 18.25 -3.27 9.19
CA PHE A 287 18.17 -3.74 7.80
C PHE A 287 19.16 -3.01 6.89
N GLU A 288 19.87 -3.75 6.04
CA GLU A 288 20.79 -3.22 5.04
C GLU A 288 20.10 -3.10 3.68
N PHE A 289 19.88 -1.88 3.22
CA PHE A 289 19.29 -1.61 1.91
C PHE A 289 20.34 -1.76 0.81
N LYS A 290 20.06 -2.64 -0.15
CA LYS A 290 21.02 -2.97 -1.23
C LYS A 290 20.73 -2.24 -2.53
N VAL A 291 19.49 -1.78 -2.73
CA VAL A 291 19.07 -1.16 -3.99
C VAL A 291 18.87 0.34 -3.84
N LEU A 292 18.18 0.74 -2.77
CA LEU A 292 17.55 2.06 -2.69
C LEU A 292 18.49 3.17 -2.24
N ASP A 293 18.47 4.25 -3.01
CA ASP A 293 19.16 5.50 -2.71
C ASP A 293 18.17 6.57 -2.19
N GLY A 294 16.86 6.35 -2.32
CA GLY A 294 15.84 7.21 -1.74
C GLY A 294 14.46 6.56 -1.64
N ILE A 295 13.59 7.13 -0.80
CA ILE A 295 12.19 6.70 -0.64
C ILE A 295 11.29 7.94 -0.65
N ILE A 296 10.24 7.91 -1.47
CA ILE A 296 9.08 8.79 -1.36
C ILE A 296 7.98 8.00 -0.63
N THR A 297 7.48 8.50 0.48
CA THR A 297 6.42 7.83 1.27
C THR A 297 5.46 8.83 1.91
N ASN A 298 4.39 8.35 2.53
CA ASN A 298 3.54 9.15 3.42
C ASN A 298 4.10 9.14 4.85
N PHE A 299 3.52 9.95 5.73
CA PHE A 299 3.68 9.76 7.17
C PHE A 299 2.82 8.60 7.67
N HIS A 300 3.39 7.69 8.45
CA HIS A 300 2.76 6.45 8.91
C HIS A 300 2.23 6.58 10.34
N LEU A 301 1.40 5.64 10.80
CA LEU A 301 0.89 5.66 12.17
C LEU A 301 2.00 5.33 13.20
N PRO A 302 1.87 5.82 14.45
CA PRO A 302 2.73 5.36 15.55
C PRO A 302 2.64 3.83 15.67
N GLU A 303 3.75 3.22 16.10
CA GLU A 303 3.83 1.76 16.33
C GLU A 303 3.54 0.88 15.10
N SER A 304 3.55 1.45 13.89
CA SER A 304 3.28 0.70 12.65
C SER A 304 4.54 0.06 12.06
N THR A 305 4.38 -1.03 11.31
CA THR A 305 5.48 -1.66 10.55
C THR A 305 6.10 -0.71 9.52
N LEU A 306 5.33 0.27 9.04
CA LEU A 306 5.79 1.23 8.04
C LEU A 306 6.72 2.29 8.63
N ILE A 307 6.47 2.80 9.85
CA ILE A 307 7.44 3.70 10.52
C ILE A 307 8.72 2.97 10.88
N MET A 308 8.66 1.66 11.16
CA MET A 308 9.85 0.82 11.38
C MET A 308 10.69 0.70 10.10
N LEU A 309 10.06 0.51 8.94
CA LEU A 309 10.74 0.49 7.63
C LEU A 309 11.39 1.84 7.34
N VAL A 310 10.68 2.94 7.54
CA VAL A 310 11.24 4.29 7.34
C VAL A 310 12.41 4.54 8.29
N SER A 311 12.31 4.10 9.55
CA SER A 311 13.39 4.18 10.54
C SER A 311 14.60 3.33 10.17
N ALA A 312 14.38 2.19 9.51
CA ALA A 312 15.48 1.39 8.97
C ALA A 312 16.23 2.14 7.86
N PHE A 313 15.49 2.86 7.01
CA PHE A 313 16.08 3.56 5.87
C PHE A 313 16.77 4.86 6.25
N ALA A 314 16.13 5.66 7.12
CA ALA A 314 16.57 7.01 7.46
C ALA A 314 17.35 7.11 8.78
N GLY A 315 17.42 6.02 9.53
CA GLY A 315 17.85 6.03 10.93
C GLY A 315 16.70 6.34 11.88
N TYR A 316 16.69 5.66 13.03
CA TYR A 316 15.63 5.79 14.04
C TYR A 316 15.50 7.22 14.55
N GLU A 317 16.59 7.83 15.02
CA GLU A 317 16.54 9.18 15.62
C GLU A 317 16.10 10.25 14.62
N HIS A 318 16.63 10.22 13.40
CA HIS A 318 16.24 11.13 12.33
C HIS A 318 14.76 10.97 11.95
N THR A 319 14.27 9.74 11.89
CA THR A 319 12.86 9.46 11.61
C THR A 319 11.95 10.01 12.70
N MET A 320 12.22 9.66 13.97
CA MET A 320 11.37 10.10 15.07
C MET A 320 11.38 11.63 15.23
N ASN A 321 12.52 12.28 14.98
CA ASN A 321 12.60 13.74 14.95
C ASN A 321 11.79 14.35 13.79
N ALA A 322 11.88 13.78 12.58
CA ALA A 322 11.11 14.26 11.44
C ALA A 322 9.59 14.13 11.66
N TYR A 323 9.15 13.05 12.30
CA TYR A 323 7.73 12.85 12.65
C TYR A 323 7.26 13.83 13.72
N LYS A 324 8.08 14.10 14.74
CA LYS A 324 7.80 15.13 15.74
C LYS A 324 7.62 16.50 15.07
N ILE A 325 8.56 16.91 14.23
CA ILE A 325 8.48 18.18 13.49
C ILE A 325 7.26 18.21 12.58
N ALA A 326 6.93 17.11 11.91
CA ALA A 326 5.73 17.03 11.07
C ALA A 326 4.44 17.26 11.87
N VAL A 327 4.35 16.74 13.10
CA VAL A 327 3.21 17.01 14.00
C VAL A 327 3.18 18.48 14.44
N GLU A 328 4.32 19.04 14.85
CA GLU A 328 4.45 20.45 15.26
C GLU A 328 4.02 21.40 14.13
N GLU A 329 4.48 21.12 12.92
CA GLU A 329 4.17 21.87 11.69
C GLU A 329 2.78 21.56 11.11
N GLN A 330 1.97 20.75 11.79
CA GLN A 330 0.61 20.36 11.38
C GLN A 330 0.54 19.74 9.97
N TYR A 331 1.53 18.91 9.61
CA TYR A 331 1.43 18.06 8.43
C TYR A 331 0.22 17.12 8.55
N ARG A 332 -0.31 16.75 7.40
CA ARG A 332 -1.37 15.76 7.28
C ARG A 332 -0.76 14.37 7.20
N PHE A 333 -1.31 13.40 7.92
CA PHE A 333 -0.76 12.06 8.04
C PHE A 333 -1.54 11.03 7.21
N PHE A 334 -0.85 9.93 6.93
CA PHE A 334 -1.37 8.69 6.37
C PHE A 334 -1.82 8.75 4.90
N SER A 335 -2.78 7.92 4.49
CA SER A 335 -3.09 7.64 3.08
C SER A 335 -3.37 8.86 2.21
N PHE A 336 -4.09 9.84 2.76
CA PHE A 336 -4.41 11.10 2.10
C PHE A 336 -3.61 12.27 2.65
N GLY A 337 -2.61 11.99 3.47
CA GLY A 337 -1.78 12.98 4.10
C GLY A 337 -0.82 13.65 3.13
N ASP A 338 0.22 14.20 3.69
CA ASP A 338 1.35 14.77 2.99
C ASP A 338 2.42 13.69 2.70
N ALA A 339 3.46 14.10 1.97
CA ALA A 339 4.56 13.24 1.57
C ALA A 339 5.82 13.48 2.40
N MET A 340 6.71 12.50 2.38
CA MET A 340 8.07 12.56 2.87
C MET A 340 9.01 12.02 1.79
N PHE A 341 10.09 12.75 1.50
CA PHE A 341 11.15 12.33 0.59
C PHE A 341 12.45 12.18 1.36
N ILE A 342 13.05 10.99 1.29
CA ILE A 342 14.22 10.61 2.07
C ILE A 342 15.33 10.23 1.12
N VAL A 343 16.53 10.81 1.27
CA VAL A 343 17.72 10.55 0.43
C VAL A 343 19.01 10.49 1.22
#